data_AF-A0A9P6MVR7-F1
#
_entry.id   AF-A0A9P6MVR7-F1
#
_cell.length_a   1.000
_cell.length_b   1.000
_cell.length_c   1.000
_cell.angle_alpha   90.00
_cell.angle_beta   90.00
_cell.angle_gamma   90.00
#
_symmetry.space_group_name_H-M   'P 1'
#
loop_
_entity.id
_entity.type
_entity.pdbx_description
1 polymer ?
#
loop_
_entity_poly.entity_id
_entity_poly.type
_entity_poly.pdbx_seq_one_letter_code
_entity_poly.pdbx_strand_id
1 'polypeptide(L)'
;MSSFVYVVGRTSHIADSRCPETSSTILGVFEDEEEAYRHAAEGQLRYIEEMIANMRESDDEDVENDESPRQKVARIKSMESWEEKFDAAIDLLSELLPESMYTPASQFGNKDSEGDAIEGYKQPPEQLPAIAGLIQRNSGTLERLTLVRYRDVPSVALWKSLSQCRKLRRIQVQYGLVSLQDMEAFWEACSKTNELFLDKMDLAIGTDSPTMFLPETFPKLRYRNESIIDKGNPEGLARLHRQQQLEQEQAFRQLSRLTRLRGLDISDPDGRRQSLKFRLKSRGGELDQLESLKRLDWIQFGNAFQDLSENELDWMIGHWPKFVGLHGKYHEDES
;
A
#
# COMPACT_ATOMS: atom_id res chain seq x y z
N MET A 1 -8.13 13.82 25.10
CA MET A 1 -6.89 13.77 24.32
C MET A 1 -7.08 12.71 23.25
N SER A 2 -7.03 13.14 22.00
CA SER A 2 -6.99 12.24 20.84
C SER A 2 -5.55 11.75 20.70
N SER A 3 -5.35 10.48 20.36
CA SER A 3 -4.01 9.92 20.17
C SER A 3 -3.85 9.41 18.74
N PHE A 4 -2.69 9.68 18.17
CA PHE A 4 -2.26 9.24 16.85
C PHE A 4 -1.21 8.16 17.05
N VAL A 5 -1.32 7.04 16.35
CA VAL A 5 -0.24 6.06 16.29
C VAL A 5 0.29 6.08 14.88
N TYR A 6 1.55 6.41 14.76
CA TYR A 6 2.24 6.49 13.48
C TYR A 6 3.33 5.43 13.49
N VAL A 7 3.23 4.51 12.52
CA VAL A 7 4.16 3.39 12.40
C VAL A 7 4.83 3.48 11.03
N VAL A 8 6.10 3.87 11.05
CA VAL A 8 6.95 3.78 9.86
C VAL A 8 7.64 2.43 9.90
N GLY A 9 7.21 1.53 9.02
CA GLY A 9 7.92 0.28 8.76
C GLY A 9 9.22 0.56 8.01
N ARG A 10 10.29 -0.10 8.43
CA ARG A 10 11.57 -0.15 7.69
C ARG A 10 11.47 -1.22 6.61
N THR A 11 11.94 -0.94 5.40
CA THR A 11 12.47 -1.99 4.52
C THR A 11 13.90 -2.28 4.96
N SER A 12 14.10 -3.28 5.82
CA SER A 12 15.45 -3.81 6.01
C SER A 12 15.84 -4.51 4.72
N HIS A 13 16.77 -3.92 3.98
CA HIS A 13 17.32 -4.55 2.78
C HIS A 13 18.38 -5.59 3.17
N ILE A 14 18.56 -6.55 2.27
CA ILE A 14 19.51 -7.66 2.32
C ILE A 14 20.83 -7.21 2.96
N ALA A 15 21.39 -8.07 3.82
CA ALA A 15 22.75 -7.92 4.32
C ALA A 15 23.75 -8.00 3.14
N ASP A 16 23.86 -6.95 2.32
CA ASP A 16 25.07 -6.71 1.57
C ASP A 16 26.11 -6.26 2.60
N SER A 17 27.17 -7.05 2.73
CA SER A 17 28.35 -6.80 3.57
C SER A 17 28.95 -5.38 3.44
N ARG A 18 28.51 -4.59 2.46
CA ARG A 18 28.97 -3.24 2.15
C ARG A 18 28.15 -2.11 2.78
N CYS A 19 27.00 -2.39 3.42
CA CYS A 19 26.23 -1.38 4.16
C CYS A 19 26.11 -1.78 5.65
N PRO A 20 26.66 -1.00 6.60
CA PRO A 20 26.51 -1.29 8.03
C PRO A 20 25.04 -1.19 8.46
N GLU A 21 24.63 -2.07 9.38
CA GLU A 21 23.26 -2.21 9.86
C GLU A 21 22.75 -0.98 10.63
N THR A 22 22.33 0.10 9.95
CA THR A 22 21.62 1.21 10.62
C THR A 22 20.12 0.96 10.58
N SER A 23 19.61 0.26 11.61
CA SER A 23 18.17 0.01 11.78
C SER A 23 17.50 1.07 12.62
N SER A 24 16.61 1.87 12.02
CA SER A 24 15.68 2.71 12.77
C SER A 24 14.24 2.49 12.30
N THR A 25 13.48 1.69 13.06
CA THR A 25 12.01 1.68 13.00
C THR A 25 11.53 2.79 13.91
N ILE A 26 10.81 3.78 13.37
CA ILE A 26 10.17 4.80 14.21
C ILE A 26 8.80 4.27 14.59
N LEU A 27 8.70 3.82 15.84
CA LEU A 27 7.45 3.44 16.47
C LEU A 27 7.10 4.51 17.51
N GLY A 28 6.04 5.27 17.27
CA GLY A 28 5.62 6.32 18.20
C GLY A 28 4.10 6.43 18.34
N VAL A 29 3.68 6.81 19.53
CA VAL A 29 2.35 7.38 19.79
C VAL A 29 2.56 8.88 19.90
N PHE A 30 1.88 9.63 19.05
CA PHE A 30 1.98 11.07 18.98
C PHE A 30 0.64 11.69 19.36
N GLU A 31 0.67 12.84 20.03
CA GLU A 31 -0.55 13.60 20.32
C GLU A 31 -0.93 14.51 19.15
N ASP A 32 0.03 14.76 18.25
CA ASP A 32 -0.09 15.65 17.11
C ASP A 32 0.39 14.98 15.81
N GLU A 33 -0.33 15.25 14.73
CA GLU A 33 -0.09 14.66 13.41
C GLU A 33 1.14 15.27 12.74
N GLU A 34 1.36 16.57 12.90
CA GLU A 34 2.53 17.27 12.36
C GLU A 34 3.81 16.76 13.04
N GLU A 35 3.78 16.54 14.36
CA GLU A 35 4.88 15.90 15.09
C GLU A 35 5.19 14.49 14.58
N ALA A 36 4.15 13.68 14.30
CA ALA A 36 4.33 12.35 13.74
C ALA A 36 5.02 12.40 12.36
N TYR A 37 4.54 13.25 11.46
CA TYR A 37 5.13 13.45 10.13
C TYR A 37 6.55 14.01 10.21
N ARG A 38 6.82 14.95 11.13
CA ARG A 38 8.17 15.48 11.36
C ARG A 38 9.14 14.36 11.71
N HIS A 39 8.81 13.55 12.71
CA HIS A 39 9.66 12.42 13.11
C HIS A 39 9.86 11.41 11.97
N ALA A 40 8.80 11.16 11.19
CA ALA A 40 8.86 10.31 10.02
C ALA A 40 9.84 10.83 8.96
N ALA A 41 9.65 12.09 8.55
CA ALA A 41 10.43 12.76 7.52
C ALA A 41 11.90 12.89 7.93
N GLU A 42 12.17 13.29 9.17
CA GLU A 42 13.54 13.35 9.70
C GLU A 42 14.22 11.99 9.70
N GLY A 43 13.48 10.93 10.06
CA GLY A 43 13.97 9.55 10.01
C GLY A 43 14.34 9.12 8.58
N GLN A 44 13.47 9.38 7.61
CA GLN A 44 13.71 9.04 6.20
C GLN A 44 14.87 9.87 5.62
N LEU A 45 14.89 11.18 5.85
CA LEU A 45 15.95 12.07 5.36
C LEU A 45 17.31 11.68 5.91
N ARG A 46 17.41 11.38 7.21
CA ARG A 46 18.67 10.91 7.81
C ARG A 46 19.15 9.62 7.14
N TYR A 47 18.24 8.68 6.86
CA TYR A 47 18.59 7.45 6.17
C TYR A 47 19.05 7.69 4.73
N ILE A 48 18.38 8.58 3.97
CA ILE A 48 18.80 8.98 2.63
C ILE A 48 20.21 9.61 2.68
N GLU A 49 20.47 10.47 3.66
CA GLU A 49 21.78 11.10 3.82
C GLU A 49 22.88 10.08 4.12
N GLU A 50 22.60 9.10 5.00
CA GLU A 50 23.51 7.97 5.25
C GLU A 50 23.75 7.15 3.97
N MET A 51 22.70 6.87 3.19
CA MET A 51 22.83 6.17 1.91
C MET A 51 23.70 6.94 0.91
N ILE A 52 23.42 8.23 0.72
CA ILE A 52 24.18 9.11 -0.18
C ILE A 52 25.64 9.22 0.26
N ALA A 53 25.91 9.26 1.57
CA ALA A 53 27.28 9.27 2.09
C ALA A 53 28.02 7.95 1.85
N ASN A 54 27.31 6.83 1.81
CA ASN A 54 27.86 5.49 1.57
C ASN A 54 27.99 5.14 0.08
N MET A 55 27.20 5.75 -0.80
CA MET A 55 27.42 5.67 -2.24
C MET A 55 28.77 6.33 -2.53
N ARG A 56 29.76 5.52 -2.92
CA ARG A 56 31.05 6.03 -3.41
C ARG A 56 30.73 7.06 -4.49
N GLU A 57 31.34 8.24 -4.40
CA GLU A 57 31.36 9.23 -5.47
C GLU A 57 31.96 8.52 -6.69
N SER A 58 31.10 7.94 -7.53
CA SER A 58 31.49 7.53 -8.86
C SER A 58 31.57 8.84 -9.62
N ASP A 59 32.79 9.34 -9.76
CA ASP A 59 33.16 10.59 -10.44
C ASP A 59 32.86 10.57 -11.96
N ASP A 60 31.83 9.86 -12.40
CA ASP A 60 31.33 9.93 -13.76
C ASP A 60 30.44 11.18 -13.89
N GLU A 61 31.13 12.32 -13.84
CA GLU A 61 30.67 13.64 -14.28
C GLU A 61 30.43 13.59 -15.78
N ASP A 62 29.21 13.28 -16.24
CA ASP A 62 28.72 13.66 -17.60
C ASP A 62 27.22 13.34 -17.80
N VAL A 63 26.39 13.45 -16.75
CA VAL A 63 24.92 13.46 -16.92
C VAL A 63 24.43 14.91 -16.93
N GLU A 64 24.45 15.53 -18.10
CA GLU A 64 23.86 16.84 -18.33
C GLU A 64 22.35 16.79 -18.01
N ASN A 65 21.93 17.50 -16.95
CA ASN A 65 20.55 17.91 -16.57
C ASN A 65 19.80 17.22 -15.41
N ASP A 66 20.30 16.17 -14.76
CA ASP A 66 19.57 15.62 -13.60
C ASP A 66 20.05 16.20 -12.26
N GLU A 67 19.10 16.73 -11.46
CA GLU A 67 19.36 17.20 -10.10
C GLU A 67 19.97 16.07 -9.26
N SER A 68 21.18 16.29 -8.72
CA SER A 68 21.87 15.30 -7.90
C SER A 68 21.05 14.90 -6.66
N PRO A 69 21.21 13.68 -6.12
CA PRO A 69 20.53 13.26 -4.90
C PRO A 69 20.72 14.23 -3.72
N ARG A 70 21.91 14.84 -3.58
CA ARG A 70 22.20 15.84 -2.54
C ARG A 70 21.37 17.11 -2.72
N GLN A 71 21.22 17.59 -3.96
CA GLN A 71 20.37 18.75 -4.28
C GLN A 71 18.89 18.43 -4.00
N LYS A 72 18.41 17.24 -4.39
CA LYS A 72 17.05 16.79 -4.07
C LYS A 72 16.81 16.76 -2.55
N VAL A 73 17.73 16.22 -1.74
CA VAL A 73 17.62 16.25 -0.26
C VAL A 73 17.55 17.67 0.28
N ALA A 74 18.40 18.58 -0.21
CA ALA A 74 18.39 19.98 0.21
C ALA A 74 17.05 20.67 -0.13
N ARG A 75 16.51 20.40 -1.32
CA ARG A 75 15.19 20.86 -1.76
C ARG A 75 14.09 20.33 -0.83
N ILE A 76 14.09 19.03 -0.51
CA ILE A 76 13.11 18.43 0.41
C ILE A 76 13.21 19.09 1.79
N LYS A 77 14.41 19.28 2.34
CA LYS A 77 14.59 19.95 3.65
C LYS A 77 14.03 21.37 3.68
N SER A 78 14.05 22.06 2.55
CA SER A 78 13.54 23.43 2.40
C SER A 78 12.01 23.56 2.30
N MET A 79 11.28 22.46 2.10
CA MET A 79 9.81 22.48 2.04
C MET A 79 9.21 23.00 3.36
N GLU A 80 7.99 23.52 3.31
CA GLU A 80 7.31 24.03 4.51
C GLU A 80 6.48 22.93 5.20
N SER A 81 5.78 22.10 4.41
CA SER A 81 4.92 21.03 4.93
C SER A 81 5.72 19.77 5.27
N TRP A 82 5.51 19.22 6.46
CA TRP A 82 6.12 17.94 6.88
C TRP A 82 5.55 16.73 6.14
N GLU A 83 4.28 16.79 5.73
CA GLU A 83 3.65 15.77 4.89
C GLU A 83 4.31 15.75 3.51
N GLU A 84 4.46 16.91 2.87
CA GLU A 84 5.17 17.04 1.58
C GLU A 84 6.62 16.59 1.68
N LYS A 85 7.32 16.92 2.80
CA LYS A 85 8.67 16.43 3.06
C LYS A 85 8.73 14.91 3.13
N PHE A 86 7.77 14.32 3.84
CA PHE A 86 7.70 12.89 4.02
C PHE A 86 7.48 12.22 2.67
N ASP A 87 6.47 12.65 1.92
CA ASP A 87 6.16 12.08 0.59
C ASP A 87 7.32 12.26 -0.38
N ALA A 88 7.94 13.44 -0.45
CA ALA A 88 9.09 13.68 -1.31
C ALA A 88 10.33 12.88 -0.89
N ALA A 89 10.53 12.62 0.40
CA ALA A 89 11.60 11.73 0.88
C ALA A 89 11.32 10.27 0.53
N ILE A 90 10.06 9.84 0.59
CA ILE A 90 9.62 8.52 0.14
C ILE A 90 9.86 8.37 -1.37
N ASP A 91 9.50 9.37 -2.18
CA ASP A 91 9.73 9.35 -3.62
C ASP A 91 11.22 9.29 -3.95
N LEU A 92 12.05 10.13 -3.31
CA LEU A 92 13.50 10.10 -3.50
C LEU A 92 14.11 8.75 -3.09
N LEU A 93 13.64 8.14 -2.01
CA LEU A 93 14.06 6.78 -1.65
C LEU A 93 13.67 5.75 -2.71
N SER A 94 12.51 5.93 -3.33
CA SER A 94 12.04 5.08 -4.42
C SER A 94 12.92 5.21 -5.66
N GLU A 95 13.42 6.41 -5.95
CA GLU A 95 14.38 6.66 -7.03
C GLU A 95 15.78 6.10 -6.75
N LEU A 96 16.28 6.24 -5.52
CA LEU A 96 17.65 5.85 -5.14
C LEU A 96 17.83 4.34 -4.98
N LEU A 97 16.75 3.62 -4.67
CA LEU A 97 16.80 2.17 -4.49
C LEU A 97 16.47 1.48 -5.82
N PRO A 98 17.37 0.64 -6.37
CA PRO A 98 17.10 -0.08 -7.61
C PRO A 98 15.83 -0.93 -7.49
N GLU A 99 15.06 -1.06 -8.57
CA GLU A 99 13.81 -1.85 -8.60
C GLU A 99 14.00 -3.29 -8.10
N SER A 100 15.19 -3.87 -8.33
CA SER A 100 15.59 -5.19 -7.85
C SER A 100 15.63 -5.31 -6.32
N MET A 101 15.65 -4.19 -5.59
CA MET A 101 15.57 -4.18 -4.13
C MET A 101 14.14 -4.27 -3.59
N TYR A 102 13.14 -4.02 -4.43
CA TYR A 102 11.72 -4.14 -4.08
C TYR A 102 11.14 -5.51 -4.40
N THR A 103 11.76 -6.26 -5.32
CA THR A 103 11.29 -7.60 -5.69
C THR A 103 11.38 -8.56 -4.50
N PRO A 104 10.28 -9.28 -4.17
CA PRO A 104 10.29 -10.33 -3.16
C PRO A 104 11.41 -11.34 -3.44
N ALA A 105 12.14 -11.77 -2.41
CA ALA A 105 13.16 -12.81 -2.54
C ALA A 105 12.61 -14.12 -3.16
N SER A 106 11.29 -14.32 -3.13
CA SER A 106 10.59 -15.43 -3.79
C SER A 106 10.73 -15.43 -5.32
N GLN A 107 11.05 -14.31 -5.98
CA GLN A 107 11.25 -14.27 -7.44
C GLN A 107 12.64 -14.76 -7.89
N PHE A 108 13.58 -15.00 -6.96
CA PHE A 108 14.91 -15.54 -7.28
C PHE A 108 14.99 -17.08 -7.14
N GLY A 109 13.87 -17.74 -6.84
CA GLY A 109 13.78 -19.20 -6.72
C GLY A 109 13.57 -19.89 -8.06
N ASN A 110 14.65 -20.06 -8.84
CA ASN A 110 14.94 -21.24 -9.67
C ASN A 110 16.19 -20.95 -10.53
N LYS A 111 17.36 -21.19 -9.94
CA LYS A 111 18.54 -21.55 -10.73
C LYS A 111 19.00 -22.91 -10.25
N ASP A 112 18.96 -23.89 -11.14
CA ASP A 112 19.44 -25.27 -10.97
C ASP A 112 20.98 -25.35 -10.89
N SER A 113 21.61 -24.42 -10.17
CA SER A 113 23.04 -24.37 -9.96
C SER A 113 23.29 -24.35 -8.45
N GLU A 114 24.19 -25.22 -7.97
CA GLU A 114 24.70 -25.39 -6.59
C GLU A 114 25.25 -24.11 -5.90
N GLY A 115 24.58 -22.98 -6.03
CA GLY A 115 24.88 -21.74 -5.32
C GLY A 115 23.95 -21.60 -4.12
N ASP A 116 24.54 -21.26 -2.97
CA ASP A 116 23.88 -21.05 -1.69
C ASP A 116 22.54 -20.30 -1.85
N ALA A 117 21.46 -20.91 -1.37
CA ALA A 117 20.14 -20.29 -1.39
C ALA A 117 20.19 -18.97 -0.61
N ILE A 118 19.85 -17.87 -1.29
CA ILE A 118 19.68 -16.56 -0.65
C ILE A 118 18.44 -16.68 0.24
N GLU A 119 18.67 -16.87 1.54
CA GLU A 119 17.62 -16.92 2.55
C GLU A 119 16.86 -15.58 2.52
N GLY A 120 15.59 -15.62 2.09
CA GLY A 120 14.75 -14.42 2.04
C GLY A 120 14.68 -13.77 3.41
N TYR A 121 15.10 -12.52 3.50
CA TYR A 121 15.17 -11.78 4.77
C TYR A 121 13.76 -11.63 5.35
N LYS A 122 13.48 -12.36 6.44
CA LYS A 122 12.28 -12.16 7.27
C LYS A 122 12.53 -10.95 8.16
N GLN A 123 11.56 -10.03 8.28
CA GLN A 123 11.62 -9.04 9.34
C GLN A 123 11.89 -9.74 10.69
N PRO A 124 12.68 -9.12 11.61
CA PRO A 124 12.87 -9.69 12.93
C PRO A 124 11.49 -9.88 13.58
N PRO A 125 11.09 -11.11 13.92
CA PRO A 125 9.74 -11.43 14.39
C PRO A 125 9.33 -10.70 15.68
N GLU A 126 10.28 -10.03 16.34
CA GLU A 126 10.12 -9.34 17.62
C GLU A 126 9.43 -7.98 17.52
N GLN A 127 9.44 -7.30 16.36
CA GLN A 127 8.87 -5.95 16.24
C GLN A 127 7.34 -5.94 16.15
N LEU A 128 6.75 -6.97 15.50
CA LEU A 128 5.31 -7.06 15.28
C LEU A 128 4.49 -7.18 16.58
N PRO A 129 4.86 -8.05 17.55
CA PRO A 129 4.21 -8.08 18.85
C PRO A 129 4.26 -6.75 19.60
N ALA A 130 5.36 -5.99 19.45
CA ALA A 130 5.50 -4.70 20.12
C ALA A 130 4.50 -3.66 19.58
N ILE A 131 4.26 -3.64 18.26
CA ILE A 131 3.27 -2.75 17.64
C ILE A 131 1.86 -3.11 18.07
N ALA A 132 1.50 -4.41 18.04
CA ALA A 132 0.20 -4.86 18.50
C ALA A 132 -0.03 -4.50 19.98
N GLY A 133 0.97 -4.71 20.84
CA GLY A 133 0.92 -4.31 22.24
C GLY A 133 0.83 -2.79 22.46
N LEU A 134 1.42 -1.97 21.58
CA LEU A 134 1.26 -0.53 21.61
C LEU A 134 -0.17 -0.10 21.24
N ILE A 135 -0.73 -0.67 20.17
CA ILE A 135 -2.12 -0.43 19.75
C ILE A 135 -3.10 -0.83 20.86
N GLN A 136 -2.91 -2.00 21.46
CA GLN A 136 -3.78 -2.50 22.51
C GLN A 136 -3.80 -1.57 23.73
N ARG A 137 -2.63 -1.08 24.16
CA ARG A 137 -2.50 -0.10 25.26
C ARG A 137 -3.20 1.22 24.97
N ASN A 138 -3.33 1.60 23.70
CA ASN A 138 -3.95 2.85 23.26
C ASN A 138 -5.34 2.66 22.63
N SER A 139 -5.96 1.49 22.76
CA SER A 139 -7.21 1.15 22.06
C SER A 139 -8.41 2.06 22.39
N GLY A 140 -8.38 2.75 23.54
CA GLY A 140 -9.40 3.72 23.96
C GLY A 140 -9.20 5.15 23.45
N THR A 141 -8.02 5.48 22.93
CA THR A 141 -7.64 6.83 22.49
C THR A 141 -7.17 6.90 21.04
N LEU A 142 -6.79 5.76 20.46
CA LEU A 142 -6.33 5.66 19.07
C LEU A 142 -7.44 6.03 18.09
N GLU A 143 -7.22 7.13 17.36
CA GLU A 143 -8.16 7.63 16.36
C GLU A 143 -7.68 7.43 14.92
N ARG A 144 -6.36 7.47 14.70
CA ARG A 144 -5.77 7.33 13.37
C ARG A 144 -4.55 6.40 13.43
N LEU A 145 -4.45 5.52 12.45
CA LEU A 145 -3.29 4.66 12.23
C LEU A 145 -2.74 4.90 10.82
N THR A 146 -1.44 5.15 10.73
CA THR A 146 -0.72 5.17 9.46
C THR A 146 0.40 4.13 9.49
N LEU A 147 0.39 3.22 8.52
CA LEU A 147 1.41 2.20 8.27
C LEU A 147 2.10 2.53 6.95
N VAL A 148 3.41 2.82 6.97
CA VAL A 148 4.17 3.13 5.73
C VAL A 148 5.28 2.11 5.53
N ARG A 149 5.45 1.61 4.29
CA ARG A 149 6.53 0.71 3.86
C ARG A 149 6.65 -0.57 4.69
N TYR A 150 5.50 -1.11 5.04
CA TYR A 150 5.42 -2.33 5.83
C TYR A 150 5.40 -3.56 4.91
N ARG A 151 6.60 -4.04 4.52
CA ARG A 151 6.76 -5.12 3.52
C ARG A 151 5.98 -6.39 3.87
N ASP A 152 6.01 -6.80 5.13
CA ASP A 152 5.24 -7.93 5.63
C ASP A 152 4.13 -7.38 6.52
N VAL A 153 2.95 -7.10 5.95
CA VAL A 153 1.90 -6.44 6.73
C VAL A 153 1.68 -7.14 8.06
N PRO A 154 1.44 -6.37 9.11
CA PRO A 154 1.33 -6.89 10.45
C PRO A 154 0.35 -8.05 10.61
N SER A 155 0.79 -9.04 11.41
CA SER A 155 0.06 -10.27 11.73
C SER A 155 -1.41 -10.05 12.10
N VAL A 156 -2.22 -11.11 11.96
CA VAL A 156 -3.59 -11.24 12.51
C VAL A 156 -3.75 -10.55 13.88
N ALA A 157 -2.75 -10.64 14.77
CA ALA A 157 -2.80 -10.04 16.10
C ALA A 157 -2.92 -8.51 16.08
N LEU A 158 -2.23 -7.83 15.17
CA LEU A 158 -2.33 -6.38 15.03
C LEU A 158 -3.69 -5.97 14.48
N TRP A 159 -4.15 -6.63 13.42
CA TRP A 159 -5.47 -6.33 12.85
C TRP A 159 -6.61 -6.56 13.86
N LYS A 160 -6.53 -7.65 14.63
CA LYS A 160 -7.45 -7.88 15.77
C LYS A 160 -7.35 -6.81 16.85
N SER A 161 -6.15 -6.31 17.13
CA SER A 161 -5.96 -5.21 18.10
C SER A 161 -6.59 -3.92 17.60
N LEU A 162 -6.46 -3.62 16.30
CA LEU A 162 -7.12 -2.47 15.67
C LEU A 162 -8.64 -2.61 15.66
N SER A 163 -9.16 -3.81 15.40
CA SER A 163 -10.60 -4.03 15.45
C SER A 163 -11.17 -3.76 16.86
N GLN A 164 -10.37 -3.87 17.93
CA GLN A 164 -10.80 -3.53 19.28
C GLN A 164 -10.80 -2.00 19.57
N CYS A 165 -10.18 -1.19 18.72
CA CYS A 165 -10.07 0.25 18.91
C CYS A 165 -11.40 0.96 18.60
N ARG A 166 -12.08 1.48 19.63
CA ARG A 166 -13.45 2.03 19.49
C ARG A 166 -13.51 3.42 18.84
N LYS A 167 -12.40 4.15 18.87
CA LYS A 167 -12.29 5.51 18.32
C LYS A 167 -11.56 5.56 16.99
N LEU A 168 -11.08 4.42 16.49
CA LEU A 168 -10.33 4.35 15.24
C LEU A 168 -11.24 4.78 14.08
N ARG A 169 -10.93 5.94 13.50
CA ARG A 169 -11.69 6.57 12.41
C ARG A 169 -10.94 6.56 11.08
N ARG A 170 -9.61 6.48 11.10
CA ARG A 170 -8.78 6.49 9.88
C ARG A 170 -7.73 5.38 9.94
N ILE A 171 -7.65 4.59 8.88
CA ILE A 171 -6.52 3.71 8.61
C ILE A 171 -5.90 4.13 7.29
N GLN A 172 -4.58 4.33 7.29
CA GLN A 172 -3.78 4.58 6.11
C GLN A 172 -2.70 3.52 6.03
N VAL A 173 -2.66 2.81 4.91
CA VAL A 173 -1.64 1.80 4.62
C VAL A 173 -0.98 2.20 3.31
N GLN A 174 0.31 2.51 3.39
CA GLN A 174 1.14 2.86 2.24
C GLN A 174 2.20 1.79 2.04
N TYR A 175 2.38 1.30 0.81
CA TYR A 175 3.41 0.33 0.46
C TYR A 175 3.39 -0.93 1.36
N GLY A 176 2.20 -1.49 1.59
CA GLY A 176 2.01 -2.69 2.43
C GLY A 176 1.55 -3.91 1.63
N LEU A 177 1.86 -5.11 2.09
CA LEU A 177 1.37 -6.38 1.55
C LEU A 177 0.48 -7.14 2.56
N VAL A 178 -0.87 -7.10 2.47
CA VAL A 178 -1.73 -7.92 3.37
C VAL A 178 -1.72 -9.38 2.91
N SER A 179 -1.27 -10.28 3.77
CA SER A 179 -1.34 -11.72 3.47
C SER A 179 -2.79 -12.21 3.40
N LEU A 180 -3.05 -13.24 2.60
CA LEU A 180 -4.38 -13.86 2.49
C LEU A 180 -4.93 -14.33 3.85
N GLN A 181 -4.05 -14.77 4.75
CA GLN A 181 -4.43 -15.22 6.10
C GLN A 181 -4.85 -14.06 7.01
N ASP A 182 -4.35 -12.86 6.74
CA ASP A 182 -4.63 -11.66 7.52
C ASP A 182 -5.83 -10.86 6.98
N MET A 183 -6.28 -11.13 5.73
CA MET A 183 -7.33 -10.36 5.06
C MET A 183 -8.62 -10.25 5.87
N GLU A 184 -9.10 -11.33 6.49
CA GLU A 184 -10.34 -11.28 7.26
C GLU A 184 -10.22 -10.30 8.44
N ALA A 185 -9.13 -10.41 9.20
CA ALA A 185 -8.87 -9.51 10.32
C ALA A 185 -8.63 -8.07 9.85
N PHE A 186 -7.94 -7.88 8.72
CA PHE A 186 -7.72 -6.58 8.09
C PHE A 186 -9.04 -5.88 7.76
N TRP A 187 -9.94 -6.57 7.04
CA TRP A 187 -11.24 -6.00 6.67
C TRP A 187 -12.14 -5.79 7.90
N GLU A 188 -12.05 -6.66 8.90
CA GLU A 188 -12.74 -6.45 10.19
C GLU A 188 -12.28 -5.14 10.86
N ALA A 189 -10.96 -4.87 10.88
CA ALA A 189 -10.42 -3.62 11.41
C ALA A 189 -10.90 -2.40 10.60
N CYS A 190 -10.84 -2.48 9.27
CA CYS A 190 -11.26 -1.39 8.38
C CYS A 190 -12.76 -1.08 8.49
N SER A 191 -13.62 -2.07 8.77
CA SER A 191 -15.08 -1.90 8.88
C SER A 191 -15.54 -0.87 9.91
N LYS A 192 -14.67 -0.51 10.86
CA LYS A 192 -14.96 0.45 11.94
C LYS A 192 -14.54 1.88 11.59
N THR A 193 -13.72 2.03 10.55
CA THR A 193 -13.17 3.32 10.12
C THR A 193 -14.17 4.10 9.27
N ASN A 194 -13.99 5.41 9.25
CA ASN A 194 -14.70 6.32 8.36
C ASN A 194 -13.83 6.72 7.16
N GLU A 195 -12.52 6.61 7.28
CA GLU A 195 -11.55 6.97 6.25
C GLU A 195 -10.57 5.81 6.06
N LEU A 196 -10.42 5.36 4.81
CA LEU A 196 -9.51 4.29 4.45
C LEU A 196 -8.66 4.76 3.27
N PHE A 197 -7.35 4.81 3.49
CA PHE A 197 -6.36 5.18 2.49
C PHE A 197 -5.49 3.97 2.21
N LEU A 198 -5.61 3.42 1.00
CA LEU A 198 -4.84 2.25 0.56
C LEU A 198 -3.95 2.69 -0.60
N ASP A 199 -2.72 3.05 -0.28
CA ASP A 199 -1.77 3.59 -1.26
C ASP A 199 -0.66 2.57 -1.53
N LYS A 200 -0.46 2.22 -2.80
CA LYS A 200 0.50 1.19 -3.24
C LYS A 200 0.43 -0.11 -2.42
N MET A 201 -0.76 -0.43 -1.95
CA MET A 201 -1.00 -1.60 -1.14
C MET A 201 -1.25 -2.80 -2.04
N ASP A 202 -0.46 -3.84 -1.82
CA ASP A 202 -0.66 -5.13 -2.44
C ASP A 202 -1.53 -5.98 -1.50
N LEU A 203 -2.71 -6.37 -1.98
CA LEU A 203 -3.50 -7.37 -1.29
C LEU A 203 -2.96 -8.68 -1.83
N ALA A 204 -2.17 -9.41 -1.04
CA ALA A 204 -1.53 -10.64 -1.48
C ALA A 204 -2.61 -11.69 -1.76
N ILE A 205 -3.12 -11.72 -2.98
CA ILE A 205 -3.90 -12.81 -3.52
C ILE A 205 -2.87 -13.65 -4.29
N GLY A 206 -2.11 -14.43 -3.53
CA GLY A 206 -0.67 -14.61 -3.75
C GLY A 206 -0.19 -15.50 -4.89
N THR A 207 1.06 -15.31 -5.30
CA THR A 207 1.73 -16.15 -6.32
C THR A 207 2.37 -17.44 -5.78
N ASP A 208 2.65 -17.58 -4.47
CA ASP A 208 3.53 -18.67 -3.98
C ASP A 208 3.17 -19.26 -2.61
N SER A 209 2.00 -19.90 -2.45
CA SER A 209 1.77 -20.78 -1.27
C SER A 209 0.95 -22.04 -1.59
N PRO A 210 1.46 -23.24 -1.25
CA PRO A 210 0.73 -24.48 -1.41
C PRO A 210 -0.28 -24.65 -0.29
N THR A 211 -1.57 -24.68 -0.66
CA THR A 211 -2.68 -25.35 0.02
C THR A 211 -2.60 -25.45 1.55
N MET A 212 -3.29 -24.58 2.29
CA MET A 212 -4.06 -24.98 3.49
C MET A 212 -4.94 -23.85 4.06
N PHE A 213 -6.20 -24.20 4.29
CA PHE A 213 -7.24 -23.57 5.13
C PHE A 213 -7.57 -22.08 4.91
N LEU A 214 -8.64 -21.84 4.14
CA LEU A 214 -9.56 -20.74 4.39
C LEU A 214 -10.92 -21.34 4.84
N PRO A 215 -11.62 -20.73 5.81
CA PRO A 215 -12.98 -21.12 6.16
C PRO A 215 -13.93 -21.01 4.95
N GLU A 216 -15.00 -21.80 4.93
CA GLU A 216 -15.96 -21.98 3.82
C GLU A 216 -16.71 -20.71 3.37
N THR A 217 -16.38 -19.54 3.93
CA THR A 217 -16.96 -18.23 3.61
C THR A 217 -16.20 -17.43 2.54
N PHE A 218 -15.08 -17.94 2.02
CA PHE A 218 -14.36 -17.32 0.89
C PHE A 218 -14.23 -18.27 -0.31
N PRO A 219 -14.56 -17.82 -1.55
CA PRO A 219 -14.38 -18.66 -2.72
C PRO A 219 -12.89 -18.97 -2.93
N LYS A 220 -12.59 -20.26 -3.10
CA LYS A 220 -11.25 -20.78 -3.39
C LYS A 220 -10.71 -20.18 -4.69
N LEU A 221 -9.67 -19.36 -4.58
CA LEU A 221 -8.81 -18.97 -5.70
C LEU A 221 -7.55 -19.84 -5.70
N ARG A 222 -7.28 -20.50 -6.83
CA ARG A 222 -6.04 -21.25 -7.08
C ARG A 222 -5.12 -20.36 -7.90
N TYR A 223 -3.96 -20.03 -7.35
CA TYR A 223 -2.87 -19.43 -8.11
C TYR A 223 -1.93 -20.48 -8.64
N ARG A 224 -1.49 -20.27 -9.89
CA ARG A 224 -0.34 -20.93 -10.48
C ARG A 224 0.51 -19.84 -11.14
N ASN A 225 1.63 -19.54 -10.48
CA ASN A 225 2.87 -18.92 -10.94
C ASN A 225 2.82 -18.16 -12.30
N GLU A 226 2.99 -16.83 -12.25
CA GLU A 226 3.05 -15.93 -13.42
C GLU A 226 4.34 -16.09 -14.25
N SER A 227 5.28 -16.94 -13.85
CA SER A 227 6.57 -17.08 -14.55
C SER A 227 6.49 -17.76 -15.93
N ILE A 228 5.32 -18.23 -16.39
CA ILE A 228 5.15 -18.78 -17.75
C ILE A 228 3.76 -18.46 -18.34
N ILE A 229 3.27 -17.22 -18.19
CA ILE A 229 2.24 -16.76 -19.13
C ILE A 229 2.97 -16.32 -20.39
N ASP A 230 3.13 -17.26 -21.31
CA ASP A 230 3.52 -16.94 -22.68
C ASP A 230 2.52 -15.90 -23.19
N LYS A 231 2.97 -14.64 -23.31
CA LYS A 231 2.14 -13.52 -23.77
C LYS A 231 1.59 -13.77 -25.19
N GLY A 232 2.13 -14.76 -25.91
CA GLY A 232 1.60 -15.25 -27.18
C GLY A 232 0.45 -16.25 -27.07
N ASN A 233 0.12 -16.77 -25.88
CA ASN A 233 -0.98 -17.71 -25.69
C ASN A 233 -2.28 -16.98 -25.26
N PRO A 234 -3.30 -16.89 -26.15
CA PRO A 234 -4.56 -16.21 -25.83
C PRO A 234 -5.30 -16.87 -24.66
N GLU A 235 -5.14 -18.17 -24.41
CA GLU A 235 -5.73 -18.83 -23.25
C GLU A 235 -5.09 -18.40 -21.93
N GLY A 236 -3.77 -18.18 -21.93
CA GLY A 236 -3.04 -17.69 -20.76
C GLY A 236 -3.50 -16.28 -20.38
N LEU A 237 -3.64 -15.41 -21.38
CA LEU A 237 -4.16 -14.06 -21.21
C LEU A 237 -5.61 -14.05 -20.72
N ALA A 238 -6.49 -14.89 -21.29
CA ALA A 238 -7.88 -15.01 -20.85
C ALA A 238 -8.00 -15.49 -19.39
N ARG A 239 -7.14 -16.43 -18.96
CA ARG A 239 -7.08 -16.89 -17.57
C ARG A 239 -6.63 -15.77 -16.63
N LEU A 240 -5.60 -15.01 -17.02
CA LEU A 240 -5.12 -13.86 -16.24
C LEU A 240 -6.20 -12.79 -16.08
N HIS A 241 -6.89 -12.42 -17.16
CA HIS A 241 -8.00 -11.47 -17.09
C HIS A 241 -9.15 -11.95 -16.20
N ARG A 242 -9.51 -13.24 -16.30
CA ARG A 242 -10.53 -13.82 -15.43
C ARG A 242 -10.10 -13.79 -13.96
N GLN A 243 -8.81 -14.01 -13.69
CA GLN A 243 -8.27 -13.98 -12.34
C GLN A 243 -8.33 -12.57 -11.76
N GLN A 244 -7.84 -11.57 -12.50
CA GLN A 244 -7.94 -10.15 -12.12
C GLN A 244 -9.40 -9.73 -11.86
N GLN A 245 -10.33 -10.20 -12.68
CA GLN A 245 -11.76 -9.93 -12.48
C GLN A 245 -12.25 -10.53 -11.15
N LEU A 246 -11.90 -11.77 -10.81
CA LEU A 246 -12.33 -12.38 -9.55
C LEU A 246 -11.74 -11.67 -8.31
N GLU A 247 -10.50 -11.21 -8.40
CA GLU A 247 -9.84 -10.43 -7.36
C GLU A 247 -10.53 -9.09 -7.16
N GLN A 248 -10.90 -8.45 -8.26
CA GLN A 248 -11.69 -7.24 -8.27
C GLN A 248 -13.07 -7.49 -7.62
N GLU A 249 -13.81 -8.51 -8.05
CA GLU A 249 -15.10 -8.93 -7.44
C GLU A 249 -15.01 -9.11 -5.94
N GLN A 250 -13.92 -9.73 -5.48
CA GLN A 250 -13.69 -9.96 -4.07
C GLN A 250 -13.41 -8.64 -3.32
N ALA A 251 -12.58 -7.76 -3.86
CA ALA A 251 -12.28 -6.47 -3.25
C ALA A 251 -13.51 -5.56 -3.18
N PHE A 252 -14.27 -5.43 -4.28
CA PHE A 252 -15.53 -4.67 -4.33
C PHE A 252 -16.55 -5.21 -3.31
N ARG A 253 -16.65 -6.53 -3.18
CA ARG A 253 -17.51 -7.16 -2.16
C ARG A 253 -17.07 -6.86 -0.73
N GLN A 254 -15.78 -6.71 -0.45
CA GLN A 254 -15.33 -6.30 0.89
C GLN A 254 -15.54 -4.81 1.12
N LEU A 255 -15.21 -3.97 0.13
CA LEU A 255 -15.43 -2.53 0.19
C LEU A 255 -16.90 -2.20 0.44
N SER A 256 -17.84 -2.88 -0.21
CA SER A 256 -19.28 -2.67 -0.01
C SER A 256 -19.76 -2.92 1.43
N ARG A 257 -19.00 -3.64 2.24
CA ARG A 257 -19.32 -3.87 3.66
C ARG A 257 -18.94 -2.67 4.54
N LEU A 258 -18.12 -1.75 4.03
CA LEU A 258 -17.65 -0.56 4.73
C LEU A 258 -18.69 0.57 4.68
N THR A 259 -19.91 0.30 5.13
CA THR A 259 -21.06 1.23 5.07
C THR A 259 -20.88 2.56 5.83
N ARG A 260 -19.81 2.69 6.62
CA ARG A 260 -19.42 3.91 7.34
C ARG A 260 -18.40 4.76 6.61
N LEU A 261 -17.80 4.24 5.54
CA LEU A 261 -16.76 4.88 4.76
C LEU A 261 -17.27 6.20 4.18
N ARG A 262 -16.47 7.25 4.36
CA ARG A 262 -16.70 8.62 3.88
C ARG A 262 -15.67 9.05 2.86
N GLY A 263 -14.43 8.59 3.00
CA GLY A 263 -13.36 8.83 2.04
C GLY A 263 -12.75 7.52 1.59
N LEU A 264 -12.56 7.35 0.29
CA LEU A 264 -11.85 6.22 -0.30
C LEU A 264 -10.76 6.75 -1.24
N ASP A 265 -9.51 6.49 -0.89
CA ASP A 265 -8.38 6.75 -1.79
C ASP A 265 -7.75 5.41 -2.19
N ILE A 266 -7.71 5.17 -3.49
CA ILE A 266 -7.10 3.99 -4.10
C ILE A 266 -6.12 4.39 -5.23
N SER A 267 -5.56 5.59 -5.12
CA SER A 267 -4.55 6.09 -6.05
C SER A 267 -3.39 5.10 -6.18
N ASP A 268 -2.88 4.95 -7.40
CA ASP A 268 -1.59 4.31 -7.65
C ASP A 268 -0.65 5.37 -8.24
N PRO A 269 0.13 6.08 -7.41
CA PRO A 269 0.98 7.18 -7.86
C PRO A 269 1.93 6.79 -8.98
N ASP A 270 2.34 5.53 -9.06
CA ASP A 270 3.32 5.08 -10.05
C ASP A 270 2.66 4.67 -11.37
N GLY A 271 1.33 4.45 -11.37
CA GLY A 271 0.59 3.82 -12.47
C GLY A 271 1.06 2.39 -12.79
N ARG A 272 1.99 1.83 -12.01
CA ARG A 272 2.67 0.57 -12.34
C ARG A 272 1.86 -0.65 -11.93
N ARG A 273 0.88 -0.49 -11.04
CA ARG A 273 0.07 -1.57 -10.47
C ARG A 273 -1.36 -1.47 -10.94
N GLN A 274 -2.02 -2.62 -10.99
CA GLN A 274 -3.43 -2.67 -11.32
C GLN A 274 -4.23 -2.15 -10.14
N SER A 275 -4.57 -0.86 -10.17
CA SER A 275 -5.61 -0.27 -9.33
C SER A 275 -6.95 -0.98 -9.59
N LEU A 276 -7.77 -1.17 -8.55
CA LEU A 276 -9.16 -1.66 -8.66
C LEU A 276 -9.93 -0.85 -9.70
N LYS A 277 -10.45 -1.46 -10.77
CA LYS A 277 -11.09 -0.72 -11.87
C LYS A 277 -12.54 -0.36 -11.58
N PHE A 278 -12.88 0.93 -11.51
CA PHE A 278 -14.24 1.39 -11.26
C PHE A 278 -14.98 1.49 -12.58
N ARG A 279 -15.62 0.38 -12.99
CA ARG A 279 -16.48 0.34 -14.18
C ARG A 279 -17.90 -0.08 -13.81
N LEU A 280 -18.92 0.30 -14.59
CA LEU A 280 -20.27 -0.29 -14.43
C LEU A 280 -20.33 -1.75 -14.92
N LYS A 281 -21.24 -2.57 -14.37
CA LYS A 281 -21.47 -3.97 -14.81
C LYS A 281 -21.70 -4.13 -16.30
N SER A 282 -22.42 -3.19 -16.92
CA SER A 282 -22.68 -3.18 -18.36
C SER A 282 -21.40 -3.10 -19.22
N ARG A 283 -20.29 -2.62 -18.66
CA ARG A 283 -18.97 -2.53 -19.31
C ARG A 283 -17.94 -3.49 -18.69
N GLY A 284 -18.41 -4.56 -18.03
CA GLY A 284 -17.55 -5.55 -17.38
C GLY A 284 -16.94 -5.05 -16.06
N GLY A 285 -17.58 -4.08 -15.41
CA GLY A 285 -17.18 -3.56 -14.12
C GLY A 285 -18.07 -3.96 -12.96
N GLU A 286 -17.84 -3.36 -11.80
CA GLU A 286 -18.40 -3.78 -10.51
C GLU A 286 -18.78 -2.62 -9.60
N LEU A 287 -18.84 -1.41 -10.15
CA LEU A 287 -19.17 -0.20 -9.41
C LEU A 287 -20.51 -0.32 -8.65
N ASP A 288 -21.48 -1.05 -9.19
CA ASP A 288 -22.77 -1.28 -8.55
C ASP A 288 -22.69 -2.12 -7.27
N GLN A 289 -21.63 -2.91 -7.09
CA GLN A 289 -21.39 -3.61 -5.82
C GLN A 289 -21.16 -2.61 -4.67
N LEU A 290 -20.74 -1.38 -4.96
CA LEU A 290 -20.51 -0.33 -3.97
C LEU A 290 -21.78 0.50 -3.66
N GLU A 291 -22.95 0.08 -4.14
CA GLU A 291 -24.20 0.80 -3.90
C GLU A 291 -24.48 1.04 -2.40
N SER A 292 -24.04 0.13 -1.53
CA SER A 292 -24.21 0.20 -0.08
C SER A 292 -23.41 1.33 0.59
N LEU A 293 -22.44 1.94 -0.09
CA LEU A 293 -21.60 3.03 0.43
C LEU A 293 -22.33 4.38 0.46
N LYS A 294 -23.53 4.42 1.04
CA LYS A 294 -24.40 5.63 1.08
C LYS A 294 -23.81 6.81 1.87
N ARG A 295 -22.70 6.60 2.57
CA ARG A 295 -21.99 7.62 3.35
C ARG A 295 -20.70 8.10 2.69
N LEU A 296 -20.38 7.61 1.50
CA LEU A 296 -19.19 8.02 0.79
C LEU A 296 -19.35 9.48 0.36
N ASP A 297 -18.46 10.32 0.88
CA ASP A 297 -18.40 11.76 0.63
C ASP A 297 -17.45 12.03 -0.54
N TRP A 298 -16.30 11.37 -0.61
CA TRP A 298 -15.36 11.56 -1.70
C TRP A 298 -14.62 10.26 -2.08
N ILE A 299 -14.14 10.23 -3.32
CA ILE A 299 -13.34 9.14 -3.85
C ILE A 299 -12.18 9.66 -4.71
N GLN A 300 -11.03 9.00 -4.61
CA GLN A 300 -9.81 9.38 -5.31
C GLN A 300 -9.16 8.18 -6.02
N PHE A 301 -8.78 8.41 -7.28
CA PHE A 301 -8.18 7.44 -8.19
C PHE A 301 -6.89 7.98 -8.84
N GLY A 302 -6.13 8.82 -8.14
CA GLY A 302 -4.96 9.51 -8.68
C GLY A 302 -3.99 8.55 -9.38
N ASN A 303 -3.57 8.91 -10.60
CA ASN A 303 -2.69 8.12 -11.47
C ASN A 303 -3.15 6.70 -11.83
N ALA A 304 -4.35 6.29 -11.42
CA ALA A 304 -5.00 5.14 -12.01
C ALA A 304 -5.28 5.46 -13.48
N PHE A 305 -4.90 4.56 -14.40
CA PHE A 305 -5.32 4.62 -15.81
C PHE A 305 -6.82 4.34 -15.98
N GLN A 306 -7.63 4.91 -15.09
CA GLN A 306 -9.06 4.78 -15.03
C GLN A 306 -9.68 6.04 -15.57
N ASP A 307 -10.31 5.87 -16.72
CA ASP A 307 -11.16 6.86 -17.32
C ASP A 307 -12.59 6.57 -16.90
N LEU A 308 -13.15 7.45 -16.07
CA LEU A 308 -14.57 7.40 -15.73
C LEU A 308 -15.38 8.01 -16.87
N SER A 309 -16.39 7.27 -17.31
CA SER A 309 -17.39 7.76 -18.24
C SER A 309 -18.48 8.58 -17.54
N GLU A 310 -19.18 9.43 -18.29
CA GLU A 310 -20.34 10.21 -17.78
C GLU A 310 -21.36 9.30 -17.09
N ASN A 311 -21.66 8.14 -17.68
CA ASN A 311 -22.58 7.16 -17.08
C ASN A 311 -22.13 6.65 -15.71
N GLU A 312 -20.82 6.46 -15.50
CA GLU A 312 -20.27 6.04 -14.21
C GLU A 312 -20.38 7.16 -13.18
N LEU A 313 -20.11 8.40 -13.59
CA LEU A 313 -20.25 9.57 -12.72
C LEU A 313 -21.71 9.81 -12.31
N ASP A 314 -22.64 9.76 -13.26
CA ASP A 314 -24.08 9.87 -13.00
C ASP A 314 -24.56 8.78 -12.06
N TRP A 315 -24.07 7.55 -12.26
CA TRP A 315 -24.37 6.45 -11.37
C TRP A 315 -23.88 6.75 -9.94
N MET A 316 -22.65 7.23 -9.78
CA MET A 316 -22.07 7.56 -8.46
C MET A 316 -22.90 8.65 -7.76
N ILE A 317 -23.22 9.75 -8.46
CA ILE A 317 -24.03 10.85 -7.94
C ILE A 317 -25.43 10.36 -7.55
N GLY A 318 -26.05 9.52 -8.39
CA GLY A 318 -27.39 8.98 -8.14
C GLY A 318 -27.47 7.98 -6.98
N HIS A 319 -26.39 7.24 -6.70
CA HIS A 319 -26.40 6.16 -5.70
C HIS A 319 -25.73 6.53 -4.38
N TRP A 320 -24.88 7.56 -4.34
CA TRP A 320 -24.17 8.03 -3.15
C TRP A 320 -24.64 9.45 -2.77
N PRO A 321 -25.68 9.58 -1.92
CA PRO A 321 -26.36 10.86 -1.69
C PRO A 321 -25.52 11.92 -0.95
N LYS A 322 -24.35 11.53 -0.43
CA LYS A 322 -23.41 12.45 0.23
C LYS A 322 -22.18 12.75 -0.61
N PHE A 323 -22.12 12.23 -1.83
CA PHE A 323 -20.96 12.37 -2.69
C PHE A 323 -20.77 13.84 -3.07
N VAL A 324 -19.64 14.41 -2.67
CA VAL A 324 -19.26 15.81 -2.86
C VAL A 324 -18.01 15.96 -3.72
N GLY A 325 -17.21 14.91 -3.92
CA GLY A 325 -15.93 15.04 -4.60
C GLY A 325 -15.43 13.78 -5.29
N LEU A 326 -14.96 13.96 -6.52
CA LEU A 326 -14.22 12.98 -7.29
C LEU A 326 -12.85 13.57 -7.64
N HIS A 327 -11.77 12.84 -7.33
CA HIS A 327 -10.43 13.18 -7.78
C HIS A 327 -9.88 12.07 -8.68
N GLY A 328 -9.71 12.35 -9.97
CA GLY A 328 -9.27 11.37 -10.95
C GLY A 328 -9.34 11.92 -12.37
N LYS A 329 -9.01 11.08 -13.35
CA LYS A 329 -9.16 11.43 -14.77
C LYS A 329 -10.59 11.17 -15.23
N TYR A 330 -11.20 12.18 -15.83
CA TYR A 330 -12.47 12.09 -16.50
C TYR A 330 -12.21 12.13 -18.00
N HIS A 331 -12.72 11.15 -18.74
CA HIS A 331 -12.65 11.17 -20.19
C HIS A 331 -13.91 11.88 -20.70
N GLU A 332 -13.75 13.10 -21.18
CA GLU A 332 -14.78 13.71 -22.02
C GLU A 332 -14.83 12.88 -23.30
N ASP A 333 -15.93 12.18 -23.55
CA ASP A 333 -16.14 11.52 -24.84
C ASP A 333 -16.04 12.61 -25.92
N GLU A 334 -15.01 12.54 -26.79
CA GLU A 334 -14.91 13.42 -27.97
C GLU A 334 -16.15 13.16 -28.84
N SER A 335 -17.09 14.11 -28.81
CA SER A 335 -18.41 14.01 -29.44
C SER A 335 -18.40 14.42 -30.91
#